data_AF-A0AAJ1SP69-F1
#
_entry.id   AF-A0AAJ1SP69-F1
#
_cell.length_a   1.000
_cell.length_b   1.000
_cell.length_c   1.000
_cell.angle_alpha   90.00
_cell.angle_beta   90.00
_cell.angle_gamma   90.00
#
_symmetry.space_group_name_H-M   'P 1'
#
loop_
_entity.id
_entity.type
_entity.pdbx_description
1 polymer ?
#
loop_
_entity_poly.entity_id
_entity_poly.type
_entity_poly.pdbx_seq_one_letter_code
_entity_poly.pdbx_strand_id
1 'polypeptide(L)'
;MSRITDRLKGLDTIKKIDKEKSKYLVIHYSSESFFALGGKSPRITSIAIENLEFGQTELFAIYKSAEEMGIPFDKIVDQYNEIEKNMLDEYFDYLRNNHNKMWLHWNMRDSIFGFKALEHRYQVLGGHPFLLSDNQQIN
;
A
#
# COMPACT_ATOMS: atom_id res chain seq x y z
N MET A 1 4.37 -6.33 -28.56
CA MET A 1 3.50 -5.13 -28.63
C MET A 1 4.37 -3.92 -28.95
N SER A 2 3.88 -2.98 -29.75
CA SER A 2 4.59 -1.73 -30.04
C SER A 2 4.34 -0.71 -28.93
N ARG A 3 5.35 0.10 -28.59
CA ARG A 3 5.21 1.23 -27.64
C ARG A 3 4.04 2.16 -27.98
N ILE A 4 3.69 2.26 -29.26
CA ILE A 4 2.54 3.05 -29.74
C ILE A 4 1.23 2.42 -29.28
N THR A 5 1.09 1.09 -29.42
CA THR A 5 -0.11 0.36 -28.99
C THR A 5 -0.30 0.46 -27.47
N ASP A 6 0.78 0.33 -26.70
CA ASP A 6 0.72 0.41 -25.23
C ASP A 6 0.33 1.83 -24.77
N ARG A 7 0.88 2.86 -25.42
CA ARG A 7 0.47 4.25 -25.19
C ARG A 7 -1.02 4.47 -25.45
N LEU A 8 -1.54 3.97 -26.58
CA LEU A 8 -2.96 4.13 -26.93
C LEU A 8 -3.87 3.45 -25.90
N LYS A 9 -3.50 2.25 -25.44
CA LYS A 9 -4.22 1.56 -24.34
C LYS A 9 -4.18 2.37 -23.05
N GLY A 10 -3.00 2.87 -22.65
CA GLY A 10 -2.87 3.69 -21.45
C GLY A 10 -3.72 4.96 -21.50
N LEU A 11 -3.78 5.63 -22.65
CA LEU A 11 -4.65 6.80 -22.84
C LEU A 11 -6.13 6.46 -22.70
N ASP A 12 -6.58 5.31 -23.20
CA ASP A 12 -7.95 4.84 -23.01
C ASP A 12 -8.25 4.54 -21.54
N THR A 13 -7.33 3.88 -20.84
CA THR A 13 -7.44 3.63 -19.39
C THR A 13 -7.56 4.92 -18.59
N ILE A 14 -6.71 5.92 -18.85
CA ILE A 14 -6.77 7.21 -18.16
C ILE A 14 -8.12 7.90 -18.39
N LYS A 15 -8.65 7.86 -19.62
CA LYS A 15 -9.97 8.42 -19.93
C LYS A 15 -11.11 7.72 -19.17
N LYS A 16 -10.99 6.41 -18.92
CA LYS A 16 -11.97 5.66 -18.12
C LYS A 16 -11.88 6.07 -16.65
N ILE A 17 -10.67 6.17 -16.11
CA ILE A 17 -10.41 6.61 -14.74
C ILE A 17 -10.98 8.00 -14.49
N ASP A 18 -10.72 8.94 -15.39
CA ASP A 18 -11.18 10.33 -15.25
C ASP A 18 -12.72 10.45 -15.25
N LYS A 19 -13.42 9.54 -15.94
CA LYS A 19 -14.89 9.50 -15.96
C LYS A 19 -15.51 8.90 -14.70
N GLU A 20 -14.81 7.98 -14.03
CA GLU A 20 -15.35 7.19 -12.92
C GLU A 20 -14.45 7.25 -11.67
N LYS A 21 -13.93 8.44 -11.34
CA LYS A 21 -12.92 8.67 -10.29
C LYS A 21 -13.27 8.02 -8.94
N SER A 22 -14.56 8.00 -8.59
CA SER A 22 -15.08 7.38 -7.36
C SER A 22 -14.73 5.90 -7.21
N LYS A 23 -14.44 5.18 -8.31
CA LYS A 23 -14.08 3.77 -8.30
C LYS A 23 -12.59 3.52 -8.04
N TYR A 24 -11.76 4.55 -8.10
CA TYR A 24 -10.30 4.40 -8.11
C TYR A 24 -9.65 4.98 -6.86
N LEU A 25 -8.69 4.23 -6.32
CA LEU A 25 -7.79 4.66 -5.26
C LEU A 25 -6.36 4.63 -5.79
N VAL A 26 -5.54 5.61 -5.43
CA VAL A 26 -4.10 5.59 -5.70
C VAL A 26 -3.40 5.14 -4.43
N ILE A 27 -2.47 4.21 -4.54
CA ILE A 27 -1.67 3.73 -3.40
C ILE A 27 -0.18 3.87 -3.69
N HIS A 28 0.56 4.29 -2.66
CA HIS A 28 2.00 4.15 -2.60
C HIS A 28 2.44 3.88 -1.16
N TYR A 29 3.61 3.26 -1.01
CA TYR A 29 4.20 3.05 0.30
C TYR A 29 5.70 3.28 0.28
N SER A 30 6.23 3.54 1.47
CA SER A 30 7.66 3.61 1.73
C SER A 30 8.06 2.56 2.77
N SER A 31 9.30 2.12 2.67
CA SER A 31 9.89 1.12 3.54
C SER A 31 11.32 1.52 3.89
N GLU A 32 11.93 0.77 4.80
CA GLU A 32 13.38 0.82 4.96
C GLU A 32 14.10 0.38 3.68
N SER A 33 15.41 0.63 3.66
CA SER A 33 16.25 0.29 2.52
C SER A 33 16.27 -1.21 2.24
N PHE A 34 16.27 -1.57 0.95
CA PHE A 34 16.41 -2.96 0.51
C PHE A 34 17.83 -3.53 0.70
N PHE A 35 18.81 -2.69 1.04
CA PHE A 35 20.21 -3.11 1.16
C PHE A 35 20.47 -3.82 2.49
N ALA A 36 21.26 -4.90 2.44
CA ALA A 36 21.77 -5.62 3.60
C ALA A 36 20.71 -6.16 4.58
N LEU A 37 19.49 -6.45 4.11
CA LEU A 37 18.40 -7.00 4.93
C LEU A 37 18.63 -8.46 5.41
N GLY A 38 19.67 -9.14 4.92
CA GLY A 38 19.97 -10.52 5.30
C GLY A 38 18.83 -11.50 4.98
N GLY A 39 18.05 -11.24 3.92
CA GLY A 39 16.89 -12.03 3.51
C GLY A 39 15.59 -11.71 4.24
N LYS A 40 15.55 -10.70 5.11
CA LYS A 40 14.33 -10.24 5.76
C LYS A 40 13.50 -9.34 4.84
N SER A 41 12.19 -9.33 5.05
CA SER A 41 11.30 -8.34 4.45
C SER A 41 11.59 -6.95 5.03
N PRO A 42 11.64 -5.89 4.18
CA PRO A 42 11.84 -4.54 4.66
C PRO A 42 10.67 -4.09 5.54
N ARG A 43 10.98 -3.39 6.61
CA ARG A 43 10.02 -2.68 7.46
C ARG A 43 9.28 -1.59 6.66
N ILE A 44 7.97 -1.54 6.80
CA ILE A 44 7.13 -0.51 6.19
C ILE A 44 7.09 0.71 7.10
N THR A 45 7.38 1.88 6.55
CA THR A 45 7.40 3.13 7.33
C THR A 45 6.10 3.92 7.17
N SER A 46 5.51 3.91 5.97
CA SER A 46 4.19 4.49 5.72
C SER A 46 3.56 3.98 4.43
N ILE A 47 2.23 4.01 4.38
CA ILE A 47 1.37 3.72 3.24
C ILE A 47 0.41 4.91 3.08
N ALA A 48 0.35 5.51 1.90
CA ALA A 48 -0.57 6.58 1.57
C ALA A 48 -1.56 6.09 0.50
N ILE A 49 -2.83 6.37 0.72
CA ILE A 49 -3.92 6.03 -0.20
C ILE A 49 -4.75 7.27 -0.49
N GLU A 50 -4.91 7.64 -1.75
CA GLU A 50 -5.70 8.79 -2.16
C GLU A 50 -6.95 8.38 -2.93
N ASN A 51 -8.09 8.97 -2.57
CA ASN A 51 -9.32 8.86 -3.36
C ASN A 51 -9.31 9.89 -4.50
N LEU A 52 -9.33 9.43 -5.76
CA LEU A 52 -9.24 10.30 -6.93
C LEU A 52 -10.44 11.24 -7.13
N GLU A 53 -11.60 10.95 -6.55
CA GLU A 53 -12.78 11.79 -6.69
C GLU A 53 -12.65 13.08 -5.87
N PHE A 54 -12.19 12.96 -4.63
CA PHE A 54 -12.18 14.06 -3.67
C PHE A 54 -10.77 14.53 -3.29
N GLY A 55 -9.72 13.80 -3.69
CA GLY A 55 -8.33 14.07 -3.31
C GLY A 55 -8.02 13.84 -1.83
N GLN A 56 -8.89 13.15 -1.10
CA GLN A 56 -8.66 12.83 0.31
C GLN A 56 -7.63 11.71 0.42
N THR A 57 -6.60 11.93 1.23
CA THR A 57 -5.55 10.96 1.52
C THR A 57 -5.76 10.32 2.89
N GLU A 58 -5.83 8.99 2.91
CA GLU A 58 -5.66 8.20 4.12
C GLU A 58 -4.17 7.84 4.25
N LEU A 59 -3.60 8.10 5.43
CA LEU A 59 -2.19 7.86 5.71
C LEU A 59 -2.07 6.86 6.87
N PHE A 60 -1.38 5.76 6.61
CA PHE A 60 -0.93 4.80 7.61
C PHE A 60 0.57 5.01 7.77
N ALA A 61 1.04 5.34 8.97
CA ALA A 61 2.45 5.63 9.20
C ALA A 61 2.85 5.24 10.61
N ILE A 62 4.10 4.79 10.77
CA ILE A 62 4.61 4.32 12.07
C ILE A 62 4.44 5.36 13.17
N TYR A 63 4.71 6.64 12.90
CA TYR A 63 4.56 7.69 13.92
C TYR A 63 3.09 7.92 14.29
N LYS A 64 2.16 7.83 13.33
CA LYS A 64 0.72 8.01 13.54
C LYS A 64 0.17 6.86 14.38
N SER A 65 0.49 5.62 14.00
CA SER A 65 0.08 4.44 14.76
C SER A 65 0.72 4.40 16.15
N ALA A 66 1.97 4.84 16.31
CA ALA A 66 2.60 4.97 17.63
C ALA A 66 1.85 5.98 18.53
N GLU A 67 1.45 7.13 17.97
CA GLU A 67 0.68 8.15 18.68
C GLU A 67 -0.70 7.63 19.09
N GLU A 68 -1.40 6.93 18.20
CA GLU A 68 -2.70 6.30 18.47
C GLU A 68 -2.62 5.20 19.55
N MET A 69 -1.50 4.46 19.58
CA MET A 69 -1.20 3.47 20.61
C MET A 69 -0.68 4.08 21.94
N GLY A 70 -0.45 5.39 21.99
CA GLY A 70 0.12 6.06 23.17
C GLY A 70 1.59 5.74 23.43
N ILE A 71 2.34 5.31 22.40
CA ILE A 71 3.77 5.00 22.49
C ILE A 71 4.58 6.27 22.19
N PRO A 72 5.45 6.72 23.12
CA PRO A 72 6.25 7.91 22.89
C PRO A 72 7.33 7.68 21.83
N PHE A 73 7.75 8.75 21.17
CA PHE A 73 8.64 8.69 20.01
C PHE A 73 9.96 7.96 20.26
N ASP A 74 10.54 8.14 21.46
CA ASP A 74 11.79 7.51 21.89
C ASP A 74 11.67 5.99 22.08
N LYS A 75 10.45 5.46 22.15
CA LYS A 75 10.14 4.03 22.31
C LYS A 75 9.71 3.34 21.02
N ILE A 76 9.58 4.07 19.92
CA ILE A 76 9.18 3.51 18.62
C ILE A 76 10.15 2.44 18.15
N VAL A 77 11.46 2.64 18.34
CA VAL A 77 12.48 1.67 17.88
C VAL A 77 12.35 0.34 18.64
N ASP A 78 12.10 0.41 19.94
CA ASP A 78 11.96 -0.76 20.82
C ASP A 78 10.68 -1.56 20.51
N GLN A 79 9.61 -0.87 20.11
CA GLN A 79 8.28 -1.45 19.88
C GLN A 79 7.88 -1.47 18.40
N TYR A 80 8.85 -1.32 17.49
CA TYR A 80 8.58 -1.08 16.07
C TYR A 80 7.70 -2.16 15.44
N ASN A 81 7.97 -3.44 15.72
CA ASN A 81 7.20 -4.54 15.14
C ASN A 81 5.73 -4.53 15.58
N GLU A 82 5.45 -4.10 16.81
CA GLU A 82 4.10 -4.00 17.34
C GLU A 82 3.34 -2.85 16.68
N ILE A 83 4.00 -1.68 16.57
CA ILE A 83 3.44 -0.49 15.91
C ILE A 83 3.19 -0.78 14.43
N GLU A 84 4.17 -1.37 13.73
CA GLU A 84 4.05 -1.73 12.32
C GLU A 84 2.93 -2.73 12.10
N LYS A 85 2.76 -3.70 13.00
CA LYS A 85 1.66 -4.66 12.91
C LYS A 85 0.31 -3.95 13.05
N ASN A 86 0.13 -3.08 14.04
CA ASN A 86 -1.11 -2.31 14.21
C ASN A 86 -1.41 -1.45 12.97
N MET A 87 -0.40 -0.74 12.44
CA MET A 87 -0.52 0.03 11.21
C MET A 87 -0.98 -0.84 10.03
N LEU A 88 -0.44 -2.06 9.91
CA LEU A 88 -0.80 -2.99 8.85
C LEU A 88 -2.18 -3.63 9.07
N ASP A 89 -2.58 -3.88 10.32
CA ASP A 89 -3.95 -4.34 10.66
C ASP A 89 -4.97 -3.33 10.10
N GLU A 90 -4.79 -2.03 10.41
CA GLU A 90 -5.65 -0.95 9.92
C GLU A 90 -5.63 -0.81 8.40
N TYR A 91 -4.45 -0.90 7.79
CA TYR A 91 -4.31 -0.86 6.33
C TYR A 91 -5.05 -2.02 5.65
N PHE A 92 -4.91 -3.25 6.14
CA PHE A 92 -5.56 -4.41 5.54
C PHE A 92 -7.07 -4.42 5.78
N ASP A 93 -7.55 -3.86 6.90
CA ASP A 93 -8.97 -3.62 7.11
C ASP A 93 -9.51 -2.52 6.18
N TYR A 94 -8.74 -1.45 5.93
CA TYR A 94 -9.09 -0.44 4.91
C TYR A 94 -9.16 -1.07 3.51
N LEU A 95 -8.20 -1.92 3.16
CA LEU A 95 -8.16 -2.66 1.90
C LEU A 95 -9.42 -3.54 1.74
N ARG A 96 -9.82 -4.25 2.81
CA ARG A 96 -11.02 -5.08 2.86
C ARG A 96 -12.30 -4.24 2.71
N ASN A 97 -12.39 -3.10 3.38
CA ASN A 97 -13.55 -2.21 3.30
C ASN A 97 -13.70 -1.58 1.90
N ASN A 98 -12.59 -1.42 1.18
CA ASN A 98 -12.54 -0.90 -0.19
C ASN A 98 -12.34 -2.01 -1.26
N HIS A 99 -12.75 -3.25 -0.96
CA HIS A 99 -12.60 -4.39 -1.87
C HIS A 99 -13.35 -4.23 -3.22
N ASN A 100 -14.25 -3.26 -3.36
CA ASN A 100 -14.95 -2.95 -4.60
C ASN A 100 -14.27 -1.87 -5.45
N LYS A 101 -13.15 -1.30 -4.96
CA LYS A 101 -12.37 -0.27 -5.67
C LYS A 101 -11.31 -0.89 -6.57
N MET A 102 -10.83 -0.08 -7.51
CA MET A 102 -9.69 -0.34 -8.37
C MET A 102 -8.48 0.44 -7.84
N TRP A 103 -7.31 -0.18 -7.88
CA TRP A 103 -6.10 0.31 -7.23
C TRP A 103 -5.05 0.70 -8.25
N LEU A 104 -4.80 2.00 -8.34
CA LEU A 104 -3.75 2.59 -9.14
C LEU A 104 -2.46 2.61 -8.33
N HIS A 105 -1.38 2.10 -8.91
CA HIS A 105 -0.09 2.04 -8.22
C HIS A 105 1.06 2.26 -9.20
N TRP A 106 2.21 2.67 -8.68
CA TRP A 106 3.42 2.81 -9.48
C TRP A 106 4.45 1.74 -9.11
N ASN A 107 4.71 0.82 -10.03
CA ASN A 107 5.76 -0.19 -9.90
C ASN A 107 5.62 -1.17 -8.71
N MET A 108 4.47 -1.19 -8.02
CA MET A 108 4.12 -2.14 -6.96
C MET A 108 3.76 -3.53 -7.51
N ARG A 109 4.68 -4.18 -8.24
CA ARG A 109 4.36 -5.30 -9.14
C ARG A 109 4.79 -6.68 -8.63
N ASP A 110 5.61 -6.76 -7.59
CA ASP A 110 6.23 -8.03 -7.21
C ASP A 110 6.38 -8.21 -5.69
N SER A 111 7.02 -9.31 -5.31
CA SER A 111 7.26 -9.71 -3.92
C SER A 111 8.34 -8.89 -3.22
N ILE A 112 9.12 -8.10 -3.96
CA ILE A 112 10.16 -7.21 -3.41
C ILE A 112 9.53 -5.85 -3.12
N PHE A 113 8.75 -5.33 -4.06
CA PHE A 113 8.03 -4.07 -3.91
C PHE A 113 6.63 -4.16 -4.51
N GLY A 114 5.62 -4.27 -3.65
CA GLY A 114 4.22 -4.19 -4.05
C GLY A 114 3.26 -4.76 -3.02
N PHE A 115 2.03 -5.06 -3.43
CA PHE A 115 1.03 -5.68 -2.56
C PHE A 115 1.55 -6.98 -1.93
N LYS A 116 2.22 -7.83 -2.72
CA LYS A 116 2.83 -9.08 -2.22
C LYS A 116 3.91 -8.85 -1.15
N ALA A 117 4.66 -7.75 -1.25
CA ALA A 117 5.65 -7.39 -0.24
C ALA A 117 4.97 -6.97 1.08
N LEU A 118 3.90 -6.17 1.00
CA LEU A 118 3.08 -5.79 2.16
C LEU A 118 2.41 -7.01 2.81
N GLU A 119 1.82 -7.89 2.00
CA GLU A 119 1.20 -9.14 2.44
C GLU A 119 2.21 -10.02 3.19
N HIS A 120 3.39 -10.24 2.60
CA HIS A 120 4.43 -11.04 3.22
C HIS A 120 4.95 -10.40 4.51
N ARG A 121 5.17 -9.08 4.53
CA ARG A 121 5.62 -8.37 5.74
C ARG A 121 4.62 -8.53 6.88
N TYR A 122 3.34 -8.37 6.58
CA TYR A 122 2.28 -8.51 7.57
C TYR A 122 2.17 -9.95 8.11
N GLN A 123 2.32 -10.95 7.25
CA GLN A 123 2.41 -12.36 7.67
C GLN A 123 3.61 -12.63 8.59
N VAL A 124 4.77 -12.03 8.32
CA VAL A 124 5.97 -12.13 9.18
C VAL A 124 5.70 -11.56 10.59
N LEU A 125 4.83 -10.57 10.72
CA LEU A 125 4.39 -10.00 12.00
C LEU A 125 3.22 -10.77 12.65
N GLY A 126 2.81 -11.91 12.06
CA GLY A 126 1.72 -12.75 12.55
C GLY A 126 0.32 -12.27 12.15
N GLY A 127 0.21 -11.38 11.17
CA GLY A 127 -1.05 -10.92 10.60
C GLY A 127 -1.61 -11.84 9.50
N HIS A 128 -2.86 -11.58 9.10
CA HIS A 128 -3.55 -12.31 8.03
C HIS A 128 -4.02 -11.35 6.93
N PRO A 129 -3.24 -11.18 5.84
CA PRO A 129 -3.52 -10.17 4.84
C PRO A 129 -4.83 -10.45 4.10
N PHE A 130 -5.57 -9.39 3.79
CA PHE A 130 -6.57 -9.43 2.74
C PHE A 130 -5.86 -9.40 1.37
N LEU A 131 -6.14 -10.40 0.53
CA LEU A 131 -5.50 -10.53 -0.78
C LEU A 131 -6.31 -9.78 -1.83
N LEU A 132 -5.71 -8.74 -2.40
CA LEU A 132 -6.32 -7.98 -3.49
C LEU A 132 -6.20 -8.77 -4.80
N SER A 133 -7.29 -8.88 -5.56
CA SER A 133 -7.24 -9.56 -6.86
C SER A 133 -6.36 -8.79 -7.85
N ASP A 134 -5.54 -9.50 -8.63
CA ASP A 134 -4.72 -8.91 -9.70
C ASP A 134 -5.56 -8.09 -10.70
N ASN A 135 -6.82 -8.47 -10.94
CA ASN A 135 -7.72 -7.76 -11.84
C ASN A 135 -8.15 -6.38 -11.32
N GLN A 136 -7.90 -6.09 -10.05
CA GLN A 136 -8.21 -4.81 -9.41
C GLN A 136 -7.01 -3.86 -9.41
N GLN A 137 -5.84 -4.31 -9.86
CA GLN A 137 -4.60 -3.55 -9.85
C GLN A 137 -4.33 -2.95 -11.23
N ILE A 138 -4.00 -1.66 -11.28
CA ILE A 138 -3.70 -0.92 -12.50
C ILE A 138 -2.34 -0.22 -12.29
N ASN A 139 -1.40 -0.52 -13.19
CA ASN A 139 -0.04 0.05 -13.22
C ASN A 139 0.17 0.99 -14.41
#